data_AF-A0A936CZM8-F1
#
_entry.id   AF-A0A936CZM8-F1
#
_cell.length_a   1.000
_cell.length_b   1.000
_cell.length_c   1.000
_cell.angle_alpha   90.00
_cell.angle_beta   90.00
_cell.angle_gamma   90.00
#
_symmetry.space_group_name_H-M   'P 1'
#
loop_
_entity.id
_entity.type
_entity.pdbx_description
1 polymer ?
#
loop_
_entity_poly.entity_id
_entity_poly.type
_entity_poly.pdbx_seq_one_letter_code
_entity_poly.pdbx_strand_id
1 'polypeptide(L)'
;MAEGQTRSGDAPEVFPPSPTSDTSPGRGPFLFVREPGRTASRVEVAHLAAESVAPIRVSATTEVALSERGPFEPLAVAVASDATVRSRLAEGLALPGSVAFARLRPLFFVGLVPLLMLVEYDRELFAAGLRGARVRLVLGLLFAVMLAIDFARKVPRHPGTSAAVLFWAAARYLHLLAVTCGSGGAVGYFAPVLATAVGLTLVARAPRGNRLTEQILDRLAIDPAEVLRVRLGEAPRQAVVTAAVVAALGLPAVLAILRAVDGSIWSTGIGLLVYGAVVPELVERFVERERPPRRHVRPTRLLFAAGLGFALTMGLVSSAQRSFDAGIYLQRCTHPAEFERSGKKLLQAESREVEKGIHQAKNALPVLLMTVLAVPLAEERLYRGLLQRVLTRKYGERLGLVYAALLFGASHLVVYRVAAYQAALLGFGFGAAYGEGGLVASFLAHALWNGHLVL
;
A
#
# COMPACT_ATOMS: atom_id res chain seq x y z
N MET A 1 -64.23 -21.89 37.59
CA MET A 1 -63.53 -21.05 38.58
C MET A 1 -62.11 -21.59 38.71
N ALA A 2 -61.15 -20.67 38.66
CA ALA A 2 -59.71 -20.82 38.94
C ALA A 2 -58.85 -21.70 38.00
N GLU A 3 -57.87 -21.03 37.39
CA GLU A 3 -56.48 -21.39 37.00
C GLU A 3 -56.22 -20.87 35.59
N GLY A 4 -55.37 -19.86 35.33
CA GLY A 4 -54.13 -19.47 36.00
C GLY A 4 -53.04 -19.42 34.93
N GLN A 5 -53.13 -18.48 34.00
CA GLN A 5 -52.17 -18.34 32.90
C GLN A 5 -51.17 -17.21 33.24
N THR A 6 -50.04 -17.58 33.85
CA THR A 6 -48.85 -16.72 33.96
C THR A 6 -47.82 -17.20 32.94
N ARG A 7 -47.59 -16.39 31.90
CA ARG A 7 -46.51 -16.61 30.94
C ARG A 7 -45.17 -16.37 31.63
N SER A 8 -44.29 -17.35 31.46
CA SER A 8 -42.91 -17.38 31.91
C SER A 8 -42.04 -16.33 31.21
N GLY A 9 -41.33 -15.55 32.03
CA GLY A 9 -40.04 -14.88 31.83
C GLY A 9 -39.52 -14.67 30.41
N ASP A 10 -39.59 -13.41 29.98
CA ASP A 10 -38.61 -12.85 29.03
C ASP A 10 -37.24 -12.79 29.72
N ALA A 11 -36.33 -13.67 29.29
CA ALA A 11 -34.90 -13.52 29.55
C ALA A 11 -34.37 -12.43 28.60
N PRO A 12 -33.65 -11.40 29.07
CA PRO A 12 -33.08 -10.42 28.16
C PRO A 12 -32.04 -11.10 27.26
N GLU A 13 -32.20 -10.95 25.95
CA GLU A 13 -31.17 -11.26 24.96
C GLU A 13 -29.88 -10.53 25.36
N VAL A 14 -28.93 -11.28 25.90
CA VAL A 14 -27.56 -10.79 26.12
C VAL A 14 -26.92 -10.71 24.74
N PHE A 15 -27.05 -9.54 24.11
CA PHE A 15 -26.23 -9.18 22.96
C PHE A 15 -24.75 -9.38 23.33
N PRO A 16 -23.96 -10.14 22.56
CA PRO A 16 -22.53 -10.22 22.82
C PRO A 16 -21.94 -8.82 22.66
N PRO A 17 -21.09 -8.35 23.59
CA PRO A 17 -20.48 -7.05 23.45
C PRO A 17 -19.68 -7.02 22.15
N SER A 18 -20.06 -6.07 21.28
CA SER A 18 -19.31 -5.68 20.11
C SER A 18 -17.84 -5.44 20.47
N PRO A 19 -16.85 -5.96 19.72
CA PRO A 19 -15.43 -5.67 19.96
C PRO A 19 -15.13 -4.26 19.44
N THR A 20 -15.59 -3.28 20.21
CA THR A 20 -15.19 -1.88 20.13
C THR A 20 -13.69 -1.80 20.30
N SER A 21 -13.09 -0.80 19.66
CA SER A 21 -11.71 -0.40 19.89
C SER A 21 -11.50 -0.16 21.39
N ASP A 22 -10.88 -1.13 22.06
CA ASP A 22 -10.51 -1.07 23.47
C ASP A 22 -9.38 -0.06 23.66
N THR A 23 -9.75 1.22 23.68
CA THR A 23 -8.96 2.32 24.24
C THR A 23 -9.54 2.65 25.61
N SER A 24 -9.48 1.71 26.54
CA SER A 24 -9.64 2.04 27.95
C SER A 24 -8.43 2.90 28.39
N PRO A 25 -8.64 4.12 28.91
CA PRO A 25 -7.53 5.00 29.29
C PRO A 25 -6.74 4.35 30.43
N GLY A 26 -5.46 4.02 30.19
CA GLY A 26 -4.54 3.54 31.22
C GLY A 26 -4.00 2.12 31.07
N ARG A 27 -4.42 1.33 30.07
CA ARG A 27 -3.79 0.02 29.78
C ARG A 27 -2.86 0.11 28.57
N GLY A 28 -1.63 -0.38 28.69
CA GLY A 28 -0.67 -0.43 27.59
C GLY A 28 -1.11 -1.34 26.44
N PRO A 29 -0.37 -1.34 25.32
CA PRO A 29 -0.69 -2.21 24.18
C PRO A 29 -0.62 -3.69 24.60
N PHE A 30 -1.54 -4.49 24.06
CA PHE A 30 -1.66 -5.91 24.38
C PHE A 30 -1.76 -6.78 23.12
N LEU A 31 -1.45 -8.07 23.29
CA LEU A 31 -1.63 -9.13 22.31
C LEU A 31 -2.37 -10.30 22.96
N PHE A 32 -3.01 -11.12 22.14
CA PHE A 32 -3.49 -12.42 22.57
C PHE A 32 -2.39 -13.45 22.31
N VAL A 33 -2.00 -14.18 23.34
CA VAL A 33 -0.96 -15.21 23.28
C VAL A 33 -1.64 -16.55 23.52
N ARG A 34 -1.28 -17.55 22.72
CA ARG A 34 -1.79 -18.90 22.84
C ARG A 34 -0.65 -19.89 22.89
N GLU A 35 -0.70 -20.76 23.90
CA GLU A 35 0.10 -21.99 23.91
C GLU A 35 -0.67 -23.09 23.17
N PRO A 36 0.02 -24.02 22.48
CA PRO A 36 -0.62 -25.14 21.81
C PRO A 36 -1.57 -25.89 22.77
N GLY A 37 -2.86 -25.97 22.41
CA GLY A 37 -3.88 -26.67 23.20
C GLY A 37 -4.52 -25.88 24.35
N ARG A 38 -4.22 -24.59 24.53
CA ARG A 38 -4.82 -23.73 25.56
C ARG A 38 -5.67 -22.61 24.98
N THR A 39 -6.56 -22.03 25.81
CA THR A 39 -7.30 -20.82 25.47
C THR A 39 -6.35 -19.63 25.38
N ALA A 40 -6.67 -18.68 24.50
CA ALA A 40 -5.85 -17.50 24.31
C ALA A 40 -5.94 -16.58 25.54
N SER A 41 -4.80 -16.09 26.02
CA SER A 41 -4.73 -15.14 27.12
C SER A 41 -4.40 -13.75 26.60
N ARG A 42 -5.04 -12.72 27.16
CA ARG A 42 -4.71 -11.32 26.89
C ARG A 42 -3.48 -10.94 27.71
N VAL A 43 -2.39 -10.60 27.02
CA VAL A 43 -1.11 -10.26 27.64
C VAL A 43 -0.70 -8.85 27.28
N GLU A 44 -0.37 -8.04 28.28
CA GLU A 44 0.24 -6.72 28.06
C GLU A 44 1.66 -6.89 27.52
N VAL A 45 1.98 -6.16 26.46
CA VAL A 45 3.25 -6.31 25.73
C VAL A 45 4.46 -6.08 26.63
N ALA A 46 4.36 -5.20 27.63
CA ALA A 46 5.43 -4.93 28.57
C ALA A 46 5.88 -6.18 29.35
N HIS A 47 4.96 -7.11 29.64
CA HIS A 47 5.26 -8.36 30.34
C HIS A 47 5.88 -9.44 29.44
N LEU A 48 5.92 -9.22 28.12
CA LEU A 48 6.62 -10.11 27.20
C LEU A 48 8.13 -9.82 27.17
N ALA A 49 8.56 -8.64 27.63
CA ALA A 49 9.96 -8.29 27.68
C ALA A 49 10.72 -9.25 28.60
N ALA A 50 11.87 -9.74 28.14
CA ALA A 50 12.70 -10.67 28.92
C ALA A 50 13.16 -10.06 30.26
N GLU A 51 13.32 -8.74 30.30
CA GLU A 51 13.75 -7.95 31.47
C GLU A 51 12.59 -7.54 32.39
N SER A 52 11.34 -7.93 32.09
CA SER A 52 10.19 -7.55 32.92
C SER A 52 10.20 -8.27 34.28
N VAL A 53 9.52 -7.67 35.27
CA VAL A 53 9.50 -8.16 36.68
C VAL A 53 8.84 -9.55 36.80
N ALA A 54 7.91 -9.87 35.91
CA ALA A 54 7.25 -11.18 35.80
C ALA A 54 7.10 -11.57 34.32
N PRO A 55 8.18 -12.05 33.67
CA PRO A 55 8.21 -12.21 32.23
C PRO A 55 7.43 -13.44 31.80
N ILE A 56 6.50 -13.25 30.87
CA ILE A 56 5.88 -14.35 30.13
C ILE A 56 6.85 -14.74 29.02
N ARG A 57 7.51 -15.90 29.19
CA ARG A 57 8.44 -16.41 28.18
C ARG A 57 7.70 -16.77 26.90
N VAL A 58 8.25 -16.30 25.79
CA VAL A 58 7.74 -16.59 24.44
C VAL A 58 8.87 -17.14 23.58
N SER A 59 8.52 -17.94 22.58
CA SER A 59 9.44 -18.53 21.61
C SER A 59 9.05 -18.12 20.18
N ALA A 60 9.85 -18.52 19.19
CA ALA A 60 9.55 -18.23 17.78
C ALA A 60 8.21 -18.85 17.33
N THR A 61 7.84 -19.99 17.92
CA THR A 61 6.60 -20.73 17.64
C THR A 61 5.40 -20.28 18.46
N THR A 62 5.57 -19.41 19.47
CA THR A 62 4.46 -18.92 20.28
C THR A 62 3.42 -18.27 19.38
N GLU A 63 2.17 -18.71 19.49
CA GLU A 63 1.10 -18.20 18.65
C GLU A 63 0.56 -16.88 19.20
N VAL A 64 0.52 -15.86 18.35
CA VAL A 64 0.02 -14.53 18.72
C VAL A 64 -1.07 -14.04 17.77
N ALA A 65 -1.98 -13.23 18.31
CA ALA A 65 -3.05 -12.61 17.56
C ALA A 65 -3.40 -11.21 18.08
N LEU A 66 -4.04 -10.41 17.21
CA LEU A 66 -4.59 -9.10 17.57
C LEU A 66 -5.99 -9.19 18.19
N SER A 67 -6.65 -10.35 18.08
CA SER A 67 -7.98 -10.64 18.61
C SER A 67 -8.01 -12.02 19.25
N GLU A 68 -8.90 -12.21 20.22
CA GLU A 68 -9.06 -13.48 20.94
C GLU A 68 -9.39 -14.66 20.02
N ARG A 69 -10.12 -14.40 18.93
CA ARG A 69 -10.52 -15.41 17.94
C ARG A 69 -9.47 -15.67 16.87
N GLY A 70 -8.30 -15.02 16.95
CA GLY A 70 -7.25 -15.13 15.95
C GLY A 70 -7.42 -14.13 14.78
N PRO A 71 -6.86 -14.44 13.59
CA PRO A 71 -6.01 -15.60 13.31
C PRO A 71 -4.75 -15.57 14.17
N PHE A 72 -4.33 -16.74 14.64
CA PHE A 72 -3.10 -16.94 15.38
C PHE A 72 -2.00 -17.32 14.41
N GLU A 73 -0.84 -16.67 14.54
CA GLU A 73 0.35 -16.95 13.74
C GLU A 73 1.55 -17.08 14.69
N PRO A 74 2.55 -17.93 14.36
CA PRO A 74 3.80 -17.97 15.11
C PRO A 74 4.42 -16.58 15.22
N LEU A 75 4.90 -16.21 16.39
CA LEU A 75 5.45 -14.88 16.68
C LEU A 75 6.55 -14.48 15.69
N ALA A 76 7.43 -15.41 15.33
CA ALA A 76 8.49 -15.17 14.34
C ALA A 76 7.97 -14.78 12.94
N VAL A 77 6.78 -15.26 12.58
CA VAL A 77 6.06 -14.93 11.34
C VAL A 77 5.29 -13.63 11.52
N ALA A 78 4.47 -13.53 12.57
CA ALA A 78 3.60 -12.38 12.84
C ALA A 78 4.37 -11.05 12.96
N VAL A 79 5.54 -11.05 13.61
CA VAL A 79 6.38 -9.84 13.74
C VAL A 79 7.00 -9.42 12.40
N ALA A 80 7.17 -10.37 11.47
CA ALA A 80 7.67 -10.08 10.13
C ALA A 80 6.56 -9.60 9.20
N SER A 81 5.40 -10.26 9.24
CA SER A 81 4.30 -10.12 8.27
C SER A 81 3.24 -9.08 8.67
N ASP A 82 3.06 -8.77 9.95
CA ASP A 82 1.99 -7.89 10.42
C ASP A 82 2.51 -6.59 11.04
N ALA A 83 2.35 -5.49 10.30
CA ALA A 83 2.75 -4.15 10.76
C ALA A 83 2.02 -3.69 12.04
N THR A 84 0.80 -4.16 12.30
CA THR A 84 0.04 -3.80 13.51
C THR A 84 0.59 -4.54 14.73
N VAL A 85 0.92 -5.83 14.59
CA VAL A 85 1.60 -6.60 15.66
C VAL A 85 2.94 -5.96 15.98
N ARG A 86 3.74 -5.68 14.95
CA ARG A 86 5.03 -4.99 15.09
C ARG A 86 4.91 -3.61 15.74
N SER A 87 3.88 -2.83 15.39
CA SER A 87 3.63 -1.52 16.01
C SER A 87 3.26 -1.63 17.49
N ARG A 88 2.41 -2.60 17.87
CA ARG A 88 2.04 -2.81 19.29
C ARG A 88 3.22 -3.27 20.13
N LEU A 89 4.03 -4.18 19.60
CA LEU A 89 5.27 -4.64 20.23
C LEU A 89 6.28 -3.50 20.37
N ALA A 90 6.49 -2.72 19.31
CA ALA A 90 7.43 -1.59 19.34
C ALA A 90 7.03 -0.48 20.33
N GLU A 91 5.73 -0.27 20.52
CA GLU A 91 5.21 0.68 21.51
C GLU A 91 5.33 0.13 22.93
N GLY A 92 4.88 -1.10 23.19
CA GLY A 92 4.88 -1.67 24.53
C GLY A 92 6.27 -2.03 25.07
N LEU A 93 7.22 -2.37 24.19
CA LEU A 93 8.61 -2.64 24.56
C LEU A 93 9.49 -1.37 24.60
N ALA A 94 8.92 -0.19 24.31
CA ALA A 94 9.61 1.10 24.29
C ALA A 94 10.95 1.06 23.53
N LEU A 95 10.93 0.56 22.28
CA LEU A 95 12.15 0.34 21.51
C LEU A 95 12.91 1.66 21.23
N PRO A 96 14.26 1.66 21.23
CA PRO A 96 15.04 2.89 21.01
C PRO A 96 14.67 3.63 19.72
N GLY A 97 14.40 2.89 18.64
CA GLY A 97 14.00 3.45 17.36
C GLY A 97 12.65 4.19 17.40
N SER A 98 11.66 3.67 18.14
CA SER A 98 10.35 4.32 18.27
C SER A 98 10.43 5.58 19.14
N VAL A 99 11.22 5.54 20.22
CA VAL A 99 11.45 6.70 21.10
C VAL A 99 12.20 7.82 20.36
N ALA A 100 13.27 7.49 19.62
CA ALA A 100 14.02 8.47 18.85
C ALA A 100 13.16 9.12 17.76
N PHE A 101 12.32 8.34 17.08
CA PHE A 101 11.39 8.87 16.08
C PHE A 101 10.34 9.80 16.69
N ALA A 102 9.80 9.45 17.85
CA ALA A 102 8.80 10.27 18.55
C ALA A 102 9.31 11.69 18.89
N ARG A 103 10.62 11.86 19.12
CA ARG A 103 11.25 13.18 19.35
C ARG A 103 11.30 14.04 18.09
N LEU A 104 11.45 13.43 16.92
CA LEU A 104 11.47 14.13 15.63
C LEU A 104 10.06 14.44 15.11
N ARG A 105 9.02 13.92 15.75
CA ARG A 105 7.65 14.00 15.27
C ARG A 105 7.14 15.42 14.97
N PRO A 106 7.40 16.45 15.80
CA PRO A 106 6.97 17.82 15.49
C PRO A 106 7.53 18.35 14.16
N LEU A 107 8.75 17.95 13.76
CA LEU A 107 9.36 18.35 12.48
C LEU A 107 8.54 17.86 11.28
N PHE A 108 7.94 16.66 11.36
CA PHE A 108 7.18 16.12 10.24
C PHE A 108 5.89 16.90 9.98
N PHE A 109 5.27 17.49 11.00
CA PHE A 109 4.12 18.38 10.83
C PHE A 109 4.47 19.65 10.05
N VAL A 110 5.71 20.14 10.14
CA VAL A 110 6.19 21.26 9.29
C VAL A 110 6.16 20.88 7.81
N GLY A 111 6.37 19.61 7.48
CA GLY A 111 6.24 19.09 6.11
C GLY A 111 4.82 19.14 5.53
N LEU A 112 3.78 19.34 6.37
CA LEU A 112 2.43 19.58 5.88
C LEU A 112 2.26 20.97 5.25
N VAL A 113 3.11 21.94 5.61
CA VAL A 113 2.95 23.33 5.16
C VAL A 113 3.01 23.44 3.63
N PRO A 114 4.03 22.91 2.92
CA PRO A 114 4.05 22.92 1.45
C PRO A 114 2.81 22.25 0.82
N LEU A 115 2.31 21.18 1.44
CA LEU A 115 1.15 20.46 0.94
C LEU A 115 -0.15 21.27 1.10
N LEU A 116 -0.35 21.90 2.25
CA LEU A 116 -1.50 22.77 2.51
C LEU A 116 -1.49 24.02 1.62
N MET A 117 -0.31 24.55 1.32
CA MET A 117 -0.18 25.64 0.35
C MET A 117 -0.57 25.22 -1.08
N LEU A 118 -0.24 23.99 -1.49
CA LEU A 118 -0.71 23.43 -2.77
C LEU A 118 -2.23 23.20 -2.78
N VAL A 119 -2.81 22.79 -1.66
CA VAL A 119 -4.27 22.67 -1.48
C VAL A 119 -4.94 24.03 -1.67
N GLU A 120 -4.40 25.06 -1.02
CA GLU A 120 -4.94 26.42 -1.15
C GLU A 120 -4.80 26.96 -2.58
N TYR A 121 -3.66 26.68 -3.22
CA TYR A 121 -3.47 27.00 -4.63
C TYR A 121 -4.51 26.31 -5.53
N ASP A 122 -4.79 25.02 -5.34
CA ASP A 122 -5.84 24.33 -6.10
C ASP A 122 -7.26 24.82 -5.78
N ARG A 123 -7.50 25.32 -4.56
CA ARG A 123 -8.77 25.95 -4.19
C ARG A 123 -9.01 27.20 -5.03
N GLU A 124 -8.00 28.06 -5.16
CA GLU A 124 -8.06 29.25 -6.01
C GLU A 124 -8.24 28.90 -7.49
N LEU A 125 -7.49 27.92 -8.00
CA LEU A 125 -7.66 27.45 -9.39
C LEU A 125 -9.06 26.86 -9.64
N PHE A 126 -9.63 26.17 -8.65
CA PHE A 126 -10.99 25.65 -8.74
C PHE A 126 -12.03 26.77 -8.74
N ALA A 127 -11.87 27.78 -7.89
CA ALA A 127 -12.71 28.98 -7.88
C ALA A 127 -12.64 29.74 -9.22
N ALA A 128 -11.47 29.76 -9.87
CA ALA A 128 -11.26 30.31 -11.21
C ALA A 128 -11.79 29.43 -12.36
N GLY A 129 -12.43 28.29 -12.07
CA GLY A 129 -13.03 27.43 -13.09
C GLY A 129 -12.04 26.58 -13.90
N LEU A 130 -10.79 26.43 -13.45
CA LEU A 130 -9.81 25.62 -14.18
C LEU A 130 -10.15 24.13 -14.12
N ARG A 131 -10.22 23.50 -15.30
CA ARG A 131 -10.48 22.06 -15.43
C ARG A 131 -9.44 21.24 -14.66
N GLY A 132 -9.91 20.21 -13.96
CA GLY A 132 -9.07 19.32 -13.16
C GLY A 132 -8.61 19.89 -11.80
N ALA A 133 -8.81 21.18 -11.51
CA ALA A 133 -8.44 21.78 -10.22
C ALA A 133 -9.19 21.13 -9.04
N ARG A 134 -10.48 20.80 -9.23
CA ARG A 134 -11.29 20.09 -8.24
C ARG A 134 -10.67 18.75 -7.83
N VAL A 135 -10.21 17.96 -8.80
CA VAL A 135 -9.60 16.65 -8.54
C VAL A 135 -8.30 16.82 -7.75
N ARG A 136 -7.44 17.76 -8.16
CA ARG A 136 -6.18 18.05 -7.45
C ARG A 136 -6.42 18.55 -6.01
N LEU A 137 -7.43 19.39 -5.81
CA LEU A 137 -7.83 19.86 -4.49
C LEU A 137 -8.22 18.69 -3.56
N VAL A 138 -9.10 17.80 -4.04
CA VAL A 138 -9.54 16.62 -3.28
C VAL A 138 -8.36 15.71 -2.95
N LEU A 139 -7.46 15.47 -3.91
CA LEU A 139 -6.25 14.66 -3.70
C LEU A 139 -5.30 15.31 -2.68
N GLY A 140 -5.08 16.62 -2.77
CA GLY A 140 -4.25 17.36 -1.83
C GLY A 140 -4.79 17.29 -0.40
N LEU A 141 -6.10 17.42 -0.21
CA LEU A 141 -6.76 17.26 1.09
C LEU A 141 -6.63 15.83 1.62
N LEU A 142 -6.86 14.82 0.79
CA LEU A 142 -6.68 13.42 1.14
C LEU A 142 -5.25 13.14 1.63
N PHE A 143 -4.25 13.64 0.89
CA PHE A 143 -2.84 13.51 1.25
C PHE A 143 -2.51 14.23 2.56
N ALA A 144 -3.03 15.43 2.77
CA ALA A 144 -2.80 16.19 4.00
C ALA A 144 -3.35 15.44 5.23
N VAL A 145 -4.58 14.93 5.14
CA VAL A 145 -5.20 14.13 6.20
C VAL A 145 -4.42 12.84 6.45
N MET A 146 -4.01 12.14 5.39
CA MET A 146 -3.25 10.89 5.51
C MET A 146 -1.89 11.12 6.20
N LEU A 147 -1.14 12.15 5.80
CA LEU A 147 0.14 12.51 6.42
C LEU A 147 -0.06 12.92 7.88
N ALA A 148 -1.07 13.74 8.18
CA ALA A 148 -1.37 14.13 9.56
C ALA A 148 -1.67 12.90 10.44
N ILE A 149 -2.43 11.92 9.94
CA ILE A 149 -2.71 10.67 10.64
C ILE A 149 -1.44 9.85 10.86
N ASP A 150 -0.57 9.72 9.84
CA ASP A 150 0.67 8.93 9.96
C ASP A 150 1.67 9.61 10.91
N PHE A 151 1.80 10.94 10.83
CA PHE A 151 2.66 11.75 11.70
C PHE A 151 2.16 11.83 13.13
N ALA A 152 0.86 11.66 13.39
CA ALA A 152 0.32 11.60 14.75
C ALA A 152 0.73 10.30 15.49
N ARG A 153 1.12 9.25 14.77
CA ARG A 153 1.49 7.95 15.38
C ARG A 153 2.86 8.02 16.04
N LYS A 154 3.06 7.21 17.09
CA LYS A 154 4.39 7.03 17.73
C LYS A 154 5.35 6.26 16.83
N VAL A 155 4.83 5.28 16.11
CA VAL A 155 5.53 4.56 15.05
C VAL A 155 4.75 4.81 13.76
N PRO A 156 5.36 5.45 12.75
CA PRO A 156 4.68 5.72 11.49
C PRO A 156 4.38 4.37 10.84
N ARG A 157 3.16 4.20 10.35
CA ARG A 157 2.76 2.95 9.74
C ARG A 157 3.28 2.87 8.31
N HIS A 158 3.31 4.00 7.61
CA HIS A 158 3.66 4.07 6.19
C HIS A 158 4.65 5.20 5.85
N PRO A 159 5.84 5.20 6.46
CA PRO A 159 6.81 6.27 6.24
C PRO A 159 7.24 6.41 4.77
N GLY A 160 7.26 5.31 4.01
CA GLY A 160 7.57 5.34 2.57
C GLY A 160 6.51 6.07 1.74
N THR A 161 5.22 5.83 2.03
CA THR A 161 4.10 6.52 1.37
C THR A 161 4.07 8.00 1.74
N SER A 162 4.24 8.32 3.02
CA SER A 162 4.33 9.69 3.50
C SER A 162 5.48 10.45 2.83
N ALA A 163 6.65 9.81 2.67
CA ALA A 163 7.77 10.41 1.93
C ALA A 163 7.47 10.59 0.44
N ALA A 164 6.84 9.61 -0.22
CA ALA A 164 6.46 9.72 -1.63
C ALA A 164 5.49 10.89 -1.89
N VAL A 165 4.55 11.13 -0.98
CA VAL A 165 3.65 12.29 -1.05
C VAL A 165 4.40 13.62 -0.83
N LEU A 166 5.37 13.66 0.06
CA LEU A 166 6.22 14.85 0.25
C LEU A 166 7.07 15.13 -1.00
N PHE A 167 7.64 14.09 -1.62
CA PHE A 167 8.36 14.23 -2.89
C PHE A 167 7.44 14.63 -4.05
N TRP A 168 6.19 14.16 -4.04
CA TRP A 168 5.17 14.65 -4.97
C TRP A 168 4.90 16.14 -4.80
N ALA A 169 4.74 16.62 -3.56
CA ALA A 169 4.57 18.04 -3.29
C ALA A 169 5.79 18.84 -3.77
N ALA A 170 7.00 18.37 -3.47
CA ALA A 170 8.25 18.99 -3.93
C ALA A 170 8.35 19.04 -5.47
N ALA A 171 8.13 17.91 -6.15
CA ALA A 171 8.17 17.82 -7.60
C ALA A 171 7.13 18.74 -8.25
N ARG A 172 5.98 18.93 -7.61
CA ARG A 172 4.95 19.87 -8.07
C ARG A 172 5.42 21.33 -7.99
N TYR A 173 6.07 21.73 -6.92
CA TYR A 173 6.67 23.07 -6.83
C TYR A 173 7.79 23.27 -7.85
N LEU A 174 8.67 22.27 -8.01
CA LEU A 174 9.75 22.32 -9.01
C LEU A 174 9.20 22.47 -10.43
N HIS A 175 8.13 21.75 -10.76
CA HIS A 175 7.44 21.88 -12.04
C HIS A 175 6.86 23.30 -12.23
N LEU A 176 6.20 23.86 -11.21
CA LEU A 176 5.68 25.23 -11.27
C LEU A 176 6.80 26.25 -11.50
N LEU A 177 7.91 26.13 -10.77
CA LEU A 177 9.09 26.98 -10.96
C LEU A 177 9.68 26.86 -12.37
N ALA A 178 9.78 25.64 -12.90
CA ALA A 178 10.31 25.40 -14.23
C ALA A 178 9.42 26.03 -15.32
N VAL A 179 8.10 25.89 -15.19
CA VAL A 179 7.14 26.48 -16.14
C VAL A 179 7.19 28.01 -16.14
N THR A 180 7.46 28.62 -14.98
CA THR A 180 7.57 30.08 -14.83
C THR A 180 8.99 30.62 -14.94
N CYS A 181 9.96 29.78 -15.34
CA CYS A 181 11.38 30.14 -15.41
C CYS A 181 11.91 30.81 -14.12
N GLY A 182 11.49 30.31 -12.96
CA GLY A 182 11.99 30.74 -11.67
C GLY A 182 11.28 31.95 -11.05
N SER A 183 10.18 32.44 -11.64
CA SER A 183 9.48 33.65 -11.15
C SER A 183 8.63 33.43 -9.89
N GLY A 184 8.79 32.33 -9.15
CA GLY A 184 7.89 31.90 -8.07
C GLY A 184 8.12 32.56 -6.69
N GLY A 185 9.03 33.53 -6.58
CA GLY A 185 9.39 34.17 -5.31
C GLY A 185 9.97 33.20 -4.27
N ALA A 186 10.23 33.68 -3.06
CA ALA A 186 10.87 32.89 -1.99
C ALA A 186 10.12 31.60 -1.63
N VAL A 187 8.78 31.64 -1.66
CA VAL A 187 7.91 30.49 -1.39
C VAL A 187 8.15 29.36 -2.39
N GLY A 188 8.25 29.68 -3.69
CA GLY A 188 8.45 28.70 -4.74
C GLY A 188 9.72 27.88 -4.56
N TYR A 189 10.78 28.49 -4.02
CA TYR A 189 12.07 27.82 -3.74
C TYR A 189 12.10 27.12 -2.38
N PHE A 190 11.52 27.73 -1.34
CA PHE A 190 11.57 27.16 0.01
C PHE A 190 10.69 25.92 0.16
N ALA A 191 9.48 25.93 -0.41
CA ALA A 191 8.52 24.83 -0.29
C ALA A 191 9.05 23.46 -0.79
N PRO A 192 9.66 23.33 -1.99
CA PRO A 192 10.21 22.06 -2.44
C PRO A 192 11.42 21.60 -1.63
N VAL A 193 12.26 22.54 -1.17
CA VAL A 193 13.41 22.21 -0.29
C VAL A 193 12.91 21.65 1.04
N LEU A 194 11.94 22.31 1.67
CA LEU A 194 11.35 21.85 2.93
C LEU A 194 10.70 20.47 2.76
N ALA A 195 9.84 20.29 1.76
CA ALA A 195 9.17 19.02 1.51
C ALA A 195 10.17 17.88 1.25
N THR A 196 11.23 18.15 0.47
CA THR A 196 12.30 17.18 0.19
C THR A 196 13.09 16.85 1.46
N ALA A 197 13.48 17.85 2.25
CA ALA A 197 14.24 17.66 3.48
C ALA A 197 13.45 16.83 4.51
N VAL A 198 12.16 17.11 4.69
CA VAL A 198 11.29 16.34 5.57
C VAL A 198 11.10 14.91 5.03
N GLY A 199 10.89 14.75 3.72
CA GLY A 199 10.77 13.44 3.07
C GLY A 199 12.03 12.58 3.24
N LEU A 200 13.21 13.15 3.00
CA LEU A 200 14.49 12.47 3.21
C LEU A 200 14.73 12.13 4.68
N THR A 201 14.39 13.04 5.59
CA THR A 201 14.49 12.79 7.04
C THR A 201 13.59 11.63 7.45
N LEU A 202 12.38 11.54 6.88
CA LEU A 202 11.46 10.44 7.13
C LEU A 202 12.03 9.11 6.63
N VAL A 203 12.57 9.06 5.40
CA VAL A 203 13.21 7.84 4.85
C VAL A 203 14.43 7.40 5.66
N ALA A 204 15.20 8.36 6.18
CA ALA A 204 16.42 8.10 6.93
C ALA A 204 16.16 7.68 8.38
N ARG A 205 15.16 8.29 9.04
CA ARG A 205 14.95 8.18 10.49
C ARG A 205 13.73 7.35 10.88
N ALA A 206 12.79 7.10 9.98
CA ALA A 206 11.64 6.27 10.30
C ALA A 206 12.07 4.83 10.66
N PRO A 207 11.52 4.25 11.75
CA PRO A 207 11.73 2.86 12.09
C PRO A 207 11.32 1.96 10.92
N ARG A 208 12.23 1.08 10.50
CA ARG A 208 12.01 0.17 9.37
C ARG A 208 11.53 -1.19 9.87
N GLY A 209 10.58 -1.81 9.16
CA GLY A 209 10.00 -3.11 9.52
C GLY A 209 11.04 -4.15 9.96
N ASN A 210 12.04 -4.45 9.13
CA ASN A 210 13.08 -5.44 9.45
C ASN A 210 13.89 -5.09 10.71
N ARG A 211 14.31 -3.83 10.87
CA ARG A 211 15.06 -3.39 12.05
C ARG A 211 14.21 -3.46 13.31
N LEU A 212 12.92 -3.11 13.21
CA LEU A 212 11.98 -3.28 14.30
C LEU A 212 11.79 -4.76 14.64
N THR A 213 11.66 -5.63 13.64
CA THR A 213 11.56 -7.08 13.86
C THR A 213 12.78 -7.61 14.59
N GLU A 214 13.99 -7.23 14.18
CA GLU A 214 15.25 -7.59 14.87
C GLU A 214 15.26 -7.09 16.32
N GLN A 215 14.94 -5.82 16.56
CA GLN A 215 14.89 -5.23 17.91
C GLN A 215 13.81 -5.88 18.80
N ILE A 216 12.67 -6.27 18.23
CA ILE A 216 11.62 -6.98 18.95
C ILE A 216 12.12 -8.36 19.37
N LEU A 217 12.68 -9.13 18.43
CA LEU A 217 13.17 -10.48 18.72
C LEU A 217 14.28 -10.46 19.78
N ASP A 218 15.18 -9.48 19.71
CA ASP A 218 16.23 -9.23 20.69
C ASP A 218 15.66 -8.91 22.08
N ARG A 219 14.68 -8.00 22.17
CA ARG A 219 14.02 -7.65 23.45
C ARG A 219 13.17 -8.77 24.05
N LEU A 220 12.75 -9.73 23.23
CA LEU A 220 12.05 -10.94 23.66
C LEU A 220 13.01 -12.11 23.94
N ALA A 221 14.32 -11.92 23.72
CA ALA A 221 15.36 -12.95 23.87
C ALA A 221 15.08 -14.23 23.05
N ILE A 222 14.56 -14.09 21.83
CA ILE A 222 14.26 -15.22 20.93
C ILE A 222 15.48 -15.53 20.07
N ASP A 223 15.90 -16.80 20.04
CA ASP A 223 17.05 -17.26 19.26
C ASP A 223 16.83 -17.07 17.75
N PRO A 224 17.73 -16.34 17.04
CA PRO A 224 17.69 -16.20 15.58
C PRO A 224 17.65 -17.54 14.82
N ALA A 225 18.27 -18.60 15.34
CA ALA A 225 18.26 -19.92 14.71
C ALA A 225 16.87 -20.58 14.77
N GLU A 226 16.13 -20.35 15.86
CA GLU A 226 14.73 -20.79 15.99
C GLU A 226 13.84 -20.04 14.98
N VAL A 227 14.01 -18.71 14.90
CA VAL A 227 13.28 -17.86 13.94
C VAL A 227 13.52 -18.30 12.49
N LEU A 228 14.77 -18.58 12.13
CA LEU A 228 15.10 -19.03 10.78
C LEU A 228 14.46 -20.39 10.46
N ARG A 229 14.48 -21.32 11.41
CA ARG A 229 13.89 -22.67 11.24
C ARG A 229 12.39 -22.60 10.99
N VAL A 230 11.67 -21.78 11.78
CA VAL A 230 10.23 -21.55 11.60
C VAL A 230 9.96 -20.91 10.23
N ARG A 231 10.73 -19.88 9.84
CA ARG A 231 10.53 -19.21 8.54
C ARG A 231 10.85 -20.10 7.33
N LEU A 232 11.88 -20.93 7.42
CA LEU A 232 12.22 -21.87 6.34
C LEU A 232 11.17 -22.97 6.19
N GLY A 233 10.57 -23.41 7.30
CA GLY A 233 9.45 -24.36 7.28
C GLY A 233 8.23 -23.80 6.53
N GLU A 234 7.99 -22.50 6.63
CA GLU A 234 6.86 -21.79 5.99
C GLU A 234 7.15 -21.32 4.54
N ALA A 235 8.39 -21.45 4.06
CA ALA A 235 8.80 -20.90 2.78
C ALA A 235 8.31 -21.77 1.59
N PRO A 236 7.77 -21.18 0.51
CA PRO A 236 7.26 -21.94 -0.61
C PRO A 236 8.39 -22.63 -1.39
N ARG A 237 8.05 -23.79 -1.96
CA ARG A 237 8.92 -24.55 -2.86
C ARG A 237 9.22 -23.77 -4.14
N GLN A 238 10.37 -24.01 -4.75
CA GLN A 238 10.77 -23.32 -5.98
C GLN A 238 9.76 -23.52 -7.12
N ALA A 239 9.15 -24.71 -7.23
CA ALA A 239 8.11 -24.99 -8.22
C ALA A 239 6.90 -24.03 -8.11
N VAL A 240 6.50 -23.65 -6.88
CA VAL A 240 5.40 -22.68 -6.66
C VAL A 240 5.82 -21.29 -7.14
N VAL A 241 7.07 -20.89 -6.88
CA VAL A 241 7.62 -19.61 -7.36
C VAL A 241 7.63 -19.56 -8.88
N THR A 242 8.16 -20.60 -9.53
CA THR A 242 8.19 -20.69 -11.00
C THR A 242 6.79 -20.67 -11.60
N ALA A 243 5.85 -21.44 -11.04
CA ALA A 243 4.46 -21.46 -11.50
C ALA A 243 3.78 -20.08 -11.37
N ALA A 244 4.02 -19.37 -10.27
CA ALA A 244 3.49 -18.02 -10.06
C ALA A 244 4.07 -17.00 -11.07
N VAL A 245 5.36 -17.07 -11.36
CA VAL A 245 6.01 -16.21 -12.37
C VAL A 245 5.47 -16.50 -13.77
N VAL A 246 5.37 -17.77 -14.15
CA VAL A 246 4.80 -18.18 -15.45
C VAL A 246 3.34 -17.73 -15.58
N ALA A 247 2.53 -17.91 -14.53
CA ALA A 247 1.14 -17.45 -14.53
C ALA A 247 1.02 -15.93 -14.73
N ALA A 248 1.88 -15.14 -14.09
CA ALA A 248 1.91 -13.69 -14.24
C ALA A 248 2.35 -13.25 -15.64
N LEU A 249 3.41 -13.85 -16.18
CA LEU A 249 3.91 -13.55 -17.53
C LEU A 249 3.00 -14.07 -18.65
N GLY A 250 2.16 -15.07 -18.37
CA GLY A 250 1.17 -15.60 -19.32
C GLY A 250 0.00 -14.65 -19.58
N LEU A 251 -0.34 -13.77 -18.63
CA LEU A 251 -1.46 -12.82 -18.77
C LEU A 251 -1.33 -11.91 -20.01
N PRO A 252 -0.21 -11.20 -20.24
CA PRO A 252 -0.05 -10.38 -21.45
C PRO A 252 -0.06 -11.21 -22.74
N ALA A 253 0.43 -12.45 -22.70
CA ALA A 253 0.38 -13.34 -23.87
C ALA A 253 -1.06 -13.74 -24.21
N VAL A 254 -1.87 -14.10 -23.21
CA VAL A 254 -3.30 -14.39 -23.40
C VAL A 254 -4.04 -13.16 -23.92
N LEU A 255 -3.74 -11.97 -23.38
CA LEU A 255 -4.31 -10.72 -23.86
C LEU A 255 -3.98 -10.45 -25.34
N ALA A 256 -2.73 -10.69 -25.74
CA ALA A 256 -2.30 -10.53 -27.13
C ALA A 256 -3.03 -11.50 -28.07
N ILE A 257 -3.19 -12.77 -27.65
CA ILE A 257 -3.90 -13.79 -28.43
C ILE A 257 -5.39 -13.43 -28.57
N LEU A 258 -6.06 -13.06 -27.49
CA LEU A 258 -7.50 -12.71 -27.53
C LEU A 258 -7.77 -11.51 -28.44
N ARG A 259 -6.88 -10.50 -28.39
CA ARG A 259 -6.97 -9.33 -29.28
C ARG A 259 -6.73 -9.69 -30.75
N ALA A 260 -5.88 -10.68 -31.03
CA ALA A 260 -5.59 -11.12 -32.39
C ALA A 260 -6.72 -11.95 -33.01
N VAL A 261 -7.49 -12.69 -32.20
CA VAL A 261 -8.55 -13.59 -32.69
C VAL A 261 -9.87 -12.85 -32.99
N ASP A 262 -10.38 -12.08 -32.03
CA ASP A 262 -11.73 -11.49 -32.11
C ASP A 262 -11.71 -9.96 -31.96
N GLY A 263 -10.72 -9.41 -31.25
CA GLY A 263 -10.57 -7.96 -31.04
C GLY A 263 -11.70 -7.30 -30.23
N SER A 264 -12.79 -8.01 -29.93
CA SER A 264 -13.89 -7.53 -29.10
C SER A 264 -13.44 -7.30 -27.65
N ILE A 265 -13.90 -6.20 -27.09
CA ILE A 265 -13.61 -5.84 -25.71
C ILE A 265 -14.23 -6.83 -24.71
N TRP A 266 -15.37 -7.44 -25.08
CA TRP A 266 -16.08 -8.39 -24.24
C TRP A 266 -15.37 -9.74 -24.17
N SER A 267 -14.95 -10.29 -25.30
CA SER A 267 -14.18 -11.55 -25.31
C SER A 267 -12.83 -11.38 -24.62
N THR A 268 -12.17 -10.24 -24.84
CA THR A 268 -10.94 -9.87 -24.13
C THR A 268 -11.17 -9.78 -22.62
N GLY A 269 -12.20 -9.05 -22.17
CA GLY A 269 -12.51 -8.87 -20.75
C GLY A 269 -12.90 -10.18 -20.06
N ILE A 270 -13.75 -10.98 -20.69
CA ILE A 270 -14.15 -12.30 -20.17
C ILE A 270 -12.94 -13.23 -20.11
N GLY A 271 -12.13 -13.29 -21.17
CA GLY A 271 -10.93 -14.13 -21.19
C GLY A 271 -9.93 -13.77 -20.09
N LEU A 272 -9.72 -12.47 -19.82
CA LEU A 272 -8.90 -12.01 -18.70
C LEU A 272 -9.48 -12.42 -17.35
N LEU A 273 -10.79 -12.25 -17.14
CA LEU A 273 -11.45 -12.65 -15.90
C LEU A 273 -11.37 -14.16 -15.66
N VAL A 274 -11.57 -14.96 -16.72
CA VAL A 274 -11.43 -16.42 -16.66
C VAL A 274 -10.00 -16.79 -16.32
N TYR A 275 -9.01 -16.21 -16.99
CA TYR A 275 -7.59 -16.48 -16.71
C TYR A 275 -7.22 -16.10 -15.27
N GLY A 276 -7.61 -14.91 -14.81
CA GLY A 276 -7.37 -14.42 -13.45
C GLY A 276 -8.13 -15.18 -12.35
N ALA A 277 -9.21 -15.89 -12.69
CA ALA A 277 -9.95 -16.73 -11.76
C ALA A 277 -9.42 -18.18 -11.73
N VAL A 278 -9.13 -18.76 -12.90
CA VAL A 278 -8.80 -20.18 -13.04
C VAL A 278 -7.32 -20.45 -12.74
N VAL A 279 -6.39 -19.66 -13.30
CA VAL A 279 -4.96 -19.96 -13.20
C VAL A 279 -4.45 -19.93 -11.75
N PRO A 280 -4.77 -18.92 -10.91
CA PRO A 280 -4.37 -18.95 -9.51
C PRO A 280 -4.92 -20.16 -8.75
N GLU A 281 -6.17 -20.54 -9.01
CA GLU A 281 -6.79 -21.73 -8.40
C GLU A 281 -6.10 -23.03 -8.83
N LEU A 282 -5.68 -23.15 -10.08
CA LEU A 282 -4.93 -24.32 -10.56
C LEU A 282 -3.54 -24.39 -9.91
N VAL A 283 -2.81 -23.26 -9.87
CA VAL A 283 -1.49 -23.22 -9.23
C VAL A 283 -1.61 -23.58 -7.75
N GLU A 284 -2.62 -23.05 -7.07
CA GLU A 284 -2.87 -23.38 -5.68
C GLU A 284 -3.17 -24.87 -5.50
N ARG A 285 -4.17 -25.41 -6.21
CA ARG A 285 -4.61 -26.80 -5.99
C ARG A 285 -3.56 -27.84 -6.35
N PHE A 286 -2.79 -27.60 -7.42
CA PHE A 286 -1.89 -28.61 -7.97
C PHE A 286 -0.43 -28.42 -7.57
N VAL A 287 -0.01 -27.21 -7.19
CA VAL A 287 1.39 -26.89 -6.87
C VAL A 287 1.55 -26.48 -5.40
N GLU A 288 0.60 -25.75 -4.83
CA GLU A 288 0.63 -25.25 -3.44
C GLU A 288 -0.31 -26.04 -2.52
N ARG A 289 0.19 -27.15 -1.94
CA ARG A 289 -0.64 -28.05 -1.12
C ARG A 289 -1.31 -27.41 0.11
N GLU A 290 -0.81 -26.27 0.60
CA GLU A 290 -1.35 -25.58 1.78
C GLU A 290 -1.89 -24.20 1.41
N ARG A 291 -3.20 -24.02 1.57
CA ARG A 291 -3.86 -22.73 1.35
C ARG A 291 -3.69 -21.85 2.58
N PRO A 292 -3.16 -20.62 2.43
CA PRO A 292 -3.14 -19.70 3.55
C PRO A 292 -4.57 -19.31 3.95
N PRO A 293 -4.84 -19.14 5.26
CA PRO A 293 -6.15 -18.75 5.74
C PRO A 293 -6.54 -17.37 5.20
N ARG A 294 -7.82 -17.23 4.81
CA ARG A 294 -8.36 -15.94 4.36
C ARG A 294 -8.46 -14.97 5.55
N ARG A 295 -7.69 -13.88 5.51
CA ARG A 295 -7.78 -12.82 6.51
C ARG A 295 -9.05 -12.00 6.29
N HIS A 296 -9.95 -11.99 7.27
CA HIS A 296 -11.09 -11.08 7.26
C HIS A 296 -10.60 -9.68 7.63
N VAL A 297 -10.79 -8.71 6.73
CA VAL A 297 -10.34 -7.32 6.94
C VAL A 297 -11.57 -6.46 7.21
N ARG A 298 -11.54 -5.68 8.30
CA ARG A 298 -12.61 -4.72 8.62
C ARG A 298 -12.74 -3.70 7.48
N PRO A 299 -13.97 -3.29 7.09
CA PRO A 299 -14.18 -2.34 5.99
C PRO A 299 -13.39 -1.01 6.13
N THR A 300 -13.26 -0.50 7.34
CA THR A 300 -12.49 0.74 7.61
C THR A 300 -11.00 0.58 7.32
N ARG A 301 -10.41 -0.58 7.68
CA ARG A 301 -9.01 -0.90 7.37
C ARG A 301 -8.81 -1.12 5.87
N LEU A 302 -9.81 -1.71 5.21
CA LEU A 302 -9.81 -1.90 3.77
C LEU A 302 -9.74 -0.56 3.02
N LEU A 303 -10.62 0.39 3.34
CA LEU A 303 -10.64 1.71 2.71
C LEU A 303 -9.34 2.49 2.97
N PHE A 304 -8.82 2.43 4.20
CA PHE A 304 -7.55 3.05 4.54
C PHE A 304 -6.39 2.44 3.73
N ALA A 305 -6.32 1.11 3.62
CA ALA A 305 -5.29 0.43 2.85
C ALA A 305 -5.36 0.74 1.35
N ALA A 306 -6.57 0.81 0.78
CA ALA A 306 -6.78 1.20 -0.61
C ALA A 306 -6.35 2.66 -0.85
N GLY A 307 -6.79 3.58 0.03
CA GLY A 307 -6.40 4.99 -0.03
C GLY A 307 -4.89 5.20 0.11
N LEU A 308 -4.24 4.42 0.98
CA LEU A 308 -2.79 4.42 1.12
C LEU A 308 -2.07 3.95 -0.15
N GLY A 309 -2.48 2.81 -0.72
CA GLY A 309 -1.86 2.29 -1.94
C GLY A 309 -2.06 3.25 -3.11
N PHE A 310 -3.25 3.85 -3.21
CA PHE A 310 -3.53 4.91 -4.18
C PHE A 310 -2.64 6.14 -3.94
N ALA A 311 -2.47 6.60 -2.70
CA ALA A 311 -1.59 7.72 -2.39
C ALA A 311 -0.11 7.43 -2.67
N LEU A 312 0.36 6.22 -2.40
CA LEU A 312 1.72 5.79 -2.76
C LEU A 312 1.90 5.78 -4.28
N THR A 313 0.91 5.24 -4.99
CA THR A 313 0.87 5.22 -6.45
C THR A 313 0.97 6.64 -7.02
N MET A 314 0.05 7.52 -6.61
CA MET A 314 0.04 8.92 -7.01
C MET A 314 1.36 9.60 -6.67
N GLY A 315 1.86 9.41 -5.44
CA GLY A 315 3.11 9.99 -4.97
C GLY A 315 4.29 9.62 -5.86
N LEU A 316 4.47 8.32 -6.12
CA LEU A 316 5.58 7.81 -6.95
C LEU A 316 5.44 8.22 -8.41
N VAL A 317 4.31 7.93 -9.05
CA VAL A 317 4.11 8.16 -10.49
C VAL A 317 4.13 9.66 -10.80
N SER A 318 3.36 10.45 -10.06
CA SER A 318 3.30 11.89 -10.31
C SER A 318 4.58 12.61 -9.90
N SER A 319 5.34 12.13 -8.89
CA SER A 319 6.66 12.70 -8.59
C SER A 319 7.62 12.45 -9.75
N ALA A 320 7.72 11.20 -10.23
CA ALA A 320 8.60 10.85 -11.35
C ALA A 320 8.26 11.65 -12.63
N GLN A 321 6.97 11.69 -12.99
CA GLN A 321 6.49 12.44 -14.15
C GLN A 321 6.79 13.94 -14.01
N ARG A 322 6.43 14.57 -12.88
CA ARG A 322 6.64 16.02 -12.70
C ARG A 322 8.11 16.41 -12.63
N SER A 323 8.96 15.55 -12.08
CA SER A 323 10.41 15.77 -12.07
C SER A 323 10.98 15.72 -13.49
N PHE A 324 10.51 14.77 -14.31
CA PHE A 324 10.87 14.70 -15.72
C PHE A 324 10.40 15.93 -16.50
N ASP A 325 9.12 16.30 -16.35
CA ASP A 325 8.55 17.50 -16.96
C ASP A 325 9.31 18.77 -16.56
N ALA A 326 9.62 18.92 -15.26
CA ALA A 326 10.37 20.07 -14.74
C ALA A 326 11.75 20.17 -15.39
N GLY A 327 12.45 19.04 -15.59
CA GLY A 327 13.72 19.00 -16.30
C GLY A 327 13.61 19.48 -17.75
N ILE A 328 12.56 19.06 -18.46
CA ILE A 328 12.31 19.50 -19.85
C ILE A 328 11.92 20.99 -19.89
N TYR A 329 11.06 21.47 -18.99
CA TYR A 329 10.70 22.88 -18.93
C TYR A 329 11.88 23.78 -18.54
N LEU A 330 12.85 23.29 -17.76
CA LEU A 330 14.07 24.03 -17.48
C LEU A 330 14.90 24.28 -18.77
N GLN A 331 14.85 23.36 -19.74
CA GLN A 331 15.46 23.58 -21.06
C GLN A 331 14.80 24.74 -21.81
N ARG A 332 13.48 24.97 -21.63
CA ARG A 332 12.81 26.14 -22.21
C ARG A 332 13.43 27.46 -21.75
N CYS A 333 13.85 27.52 -20.49
CA CYS A 333 14.40 28.72 -19.87
C CYS A 333 15.89 28.93 -20.17
N THR A 334 16.64 27.84 -20.39
CA THR A 334 18.11 27.88 -20.59
C THR A 334 18.53 27.72 -22.06
N HIS A 335 17.83 26.88 -22.83
CA HIS A 335 18.15 26.49 -24.20
C HIS A 335 16.87 26.40 -25.07
N PRO A 336 16.20 27.53 -25.35
CA PRO A 336 14.87 27.54 -25.99
C PRO A 336 14.83 26.86 -27.37
N ALA A 337 15.93 26.93 -28.13
CA ALA A 337 16.03 26.29 -29.45
C ALA A 337 16.07 24.75 -29.39
N GLU A 338 16.60 24.16 -28.30
CA GLU A 338 16.61 22.70 -28.11
C GLU A 338 15.26 22.19 -27.59
N PHE A 339 14.61 22.97 -26.73
CA PHE A 339 13.27 22.69 -26.24
C PHE A 339 12.26 22.55 -27.41
N GLU A 340 12.28 23.47 -28.38
CA GLU A 340 11.40 23.38 -29.57
C GLU A 340 11.74 22.19 -30.47
N ARG A 341 13.02 21.81 -30.60
CA ARG A 341 13.44 20.71 -31.49
C ARG A 341 13.11 19.32 -30.93
N SER A 342 13.35 19.11 -29.63
CA SER A 342 13.36 17.78 -29.01
C SER A 342 12.49 17.68 -27.77
N GLY A 343 12.57 18.65 -26.85
CA GLY A 343 11.84 18.60 -25.56
C GLY A 343 10.32 18.55 -25.74
N LYS A 344 9.78 19.39 -26.61
CA LYS A 344 8.35 19.43 -26.94
C LYS A 344 7.86 18.13 -27.58
N LYS A 345 8.67 17.51 -28.45
CA LYS A 345 8.32 16.22 -29.09
C LYS A 345 8.25 15.10 -28.08
N LEU A 346 9.15 15.08 -27.10
CA LEU A 346 9.18 14.06 -26.04
C LEU A 346 7.97 14.17 -25.12
N LEU A 347 7.63 15.38 -24.65
CA LEU A 347 6.42 15.63 -23.85
C LEU A 347 5.14 15.22 -24.59
N GLN A 348 5.07 15.55 -25.89
CA GLN A 348 3.94 15.17 -26.73
C GLN A 348 3.87 13.65 -26.98
N ALA A 349 5.01 12.97 -27.11
CA ALA A 349 5.04 11.51 -27.30
C ALA A 349 4.50 10.79 -26.05
N GLU A 350 4.93 11.19 -24.86
CA GLU A 350 4.43 10.65 -23.60
C GLU A 350 2.93 10.93 -23.43
N SER A 351 2.51 12.19 -23.64
CA SER A 351 1.10 12.58 -23.51
C SER A 351 0.20 11.83 -24.49
N ARG A 352 0.64 11.61 -25.74
CA ARG A 352 -0.12 10.85 -26.75
C ARG A 352 -0.28 9.37 -26.38
N GLU A 353 0.72 8.76 -25.77
CA GLU A 353 0.64 7.35 -25.32
C GLU A 353 -0.41 7.19 -24.22
N VAL A 354 -0.46 8.14 -23.28
CA VAL A 354 -1.44 8.18 -22.18
C VAL A 354 -2.86 8.57 -22.67
N GLU A 355 -2.97 9.61 -23.51
CA GLU A 355 -4.26 10.14 -23.99
C GLU A 355 -5.02 9.19 -24.92
N LYS A 356 -4.31 8.42 -25.77
CA LYS A 356 -4.94 7.43 -26.67
C LYS A 356 -5.79 6.41 -25.90
N GLY A 357 -5.33 5.98 -24.73
CA GLY A 357 -6.10 5.07 -23.88
C GLY A 357 -7.32 5.74 -23.22
N ILE A 358 -7.19 7.01 -22.82
CA ILE A 358 -8.22 7.74 -22.08
C ILE A 358 -9.39 8.15 -22.97
N HIS A 359 -9.13 8.64 -24.18
CA HIS A 359 -10.20 9.11 -25.08
C HIS A 359 -11.14 7.99 -25.54
N GLN A 360 -10.62 6.78 -25.75
CA GLN A 360 -11.45 5.61 -26.06
C GLN A 360 -12.28 5.17 -24.85
N ALA A 361 -11.75 5.29 -23.63
CA ALA A 361 -12.46 4.91 -22.41
C ALA A 361 -13.59 5.86 -22.03
N LYS A 362 -13.42 7.17 -22.23
CA LYS A 362 -14.42 8.20 -21.87
C LYS A 362 -15.73 8.10 -22.66
N ASN A 363 -15.67 7.59 -23.89
CA ASN A 363 -16.81 7.60 -24.81
C ASN A 363 -17.58 6.27 -24.87
N ALA A 364 -17.18 5.26 -24.10
CA ALA A 364 -17.79 3.93 -24.13
C ALA A 364 -17.88 3.32 -22.72
N LEU A 365 -19.10 3.26 -22.16
CA LEU A 365 -19.38 2.61 -20.87
C LEU A 365 -18.78 1.19 -20.75
N PRO A 366 -18.81 0.32 -21.79
CA PRO A 366 -18.12 -0.97 -21.74
C PRO A 366 -16.61 -0.87 -21.53
N VAL A 367 -15.95 0.10 -22.15
CA VAL A 367 -14.51 0.32 -22.01
C VAL A 367 -14.19 0.78 -20.59
N LEU A 368 -15.01 1.67 -20.02
CA LEU A 368 -14.89 2.12 -18.63
C LEU A 368 -15.00 0.93 -17.66
N LEU A 369 -16.06 0.12 -17.77
CA LEU A 369 -16.27 -1.04 -16.88
C LEU A 369 -15.12 -2.04 -16.99
N MET A 370 -14.64 -2.31 -18.20
CA MET A 370 -13.54 -3.25 -18.40
C MET A 370 -12.22 -2.72 -17.84
N THR A 371 -11.92 -1.44 -18.07
CA THR A 371 -10.66 -0.81 -17.63
C THR A 371 -10.61 -0.59 -16.13
N VAL A 372 -11.73 -0.20 -15.51
CA VAL A 372 -11.77 0.16 -14.09
C VAL A 372 -12.05 -1.05 -13.20
N LEU A 373 -12.77 -2.07 -13.68
CA LEU A 373 -13.19 -3.20 -12.85
C LEU A 373 -12.60 -4.54 -13.32
N ALA A 374 -12.85 -4.94 -14.56
CA ALA A 374 -12.51 -6.30 -15.00
C ALA A 374 -10.99 -6.54 -15.05
N VAL A 375 -10.25 -5.61 -15.67
CA VAL A 375 -8.79 -5.69 -15.82
C VAL A 375 -8.11 -5.64 -14.43
N PRO A 376 -8.38 -4.66 -13.56
CA PRO A 376 -7.81 -4.65 -12.20
C PRO A 376 -8.15 -5.91 -11.41
N LEU A 377 -9.35 -6.46 -11.52
CA LEU A 377 -9.71 -7.67 -10.78
C LEU A 377 -8.85 -8.87 -11.22
N ALA A 378 -8.67 -9.07 -12.53
CA ALA A 378 -7.86 -10.15 -13.07
C ALA A 378 -6.38 -9.98 -12.73
N GLU A 379 -5.85 -8.76 -12.90
CA GLU A 379 -4.45 -8.45 -12.64
C GLU A 379 -4.12 -8.59 -11.16
N GLU A 380 -4.91 -8.01 -10.25
CA GLU A 380 -4.60 -8.08 -8.82
C GLU A 380 -4.70 -9.51 -8.28
N ARG A 381 -5.61 -10.34 -8.80
CA ARG A 381 -5.69 -11.79 -8.48
C ARG A 381 -4.38 -12.51 -8.78
N LEU A 382 -3.75 -12.21 -9.92
CA LEU A 382 -2.48 -12.84 -10.32
C LEU A 382 -1.28 -12.20 -9.66
N TYR A 383 -1.09 -10.88 -9.82
CA TYR A 383 0.12 -10.21 -9.38
C TYR A 383 0.19 -10.08 -7.85
N ARG A 384 -0.94 -9.94 -7.15
CA ARG A 384 -0.94 -9.86 -5.67
C ARG A 384 -1.36 -11.16 -5.02
N GLY A 385 -2.50 -11.68 -5.45
CA GLY A 385 -3.11 -12.87 -4.87
C GLY A 385 -2.19 -14.09 -4.95
N LEU A 386 -1.47 -14.24 -6.07
CA LEU A 386 -0.54 -15.34 -6.31
C LEU A 386 0.93 -14.90 -6.25
N LEU A 387 1.37 -14.06 -7.18
CA LEU A 387 2.80 -13.75 -7.38
C LEU A 387 3.43 -13.06 -6.15
N GLN A 388 2.92 -11.90 -5.75
CA GLN A 388 3.48 -11.17 -4.61
C GLN A 388 3.39 -11.98 -3.31
N ARG A 389 2.28 -12.71 -3.09
CA ARG A 389 2.12 -13.62 -1.95
C ARG A 389 3.24 -14.65 -1.89
N VAL A 390 3.48 -15.36 -2.99
CA VAL A 390 4.50 -16.40 -3.09
C VAL A 390 5.90 -15.81 -2.91
N LEU A 391 6.21 -14.71 -3.59
CA LEU A 391 7.52 -14.05 -3.49
C LEU A 391 7.76 -13.46 -2.10
N THR A 392 6.71 -12.97 -1.43
CA THR A 392 6.80 -12.44 -0.06
C THR A 392 7.12 -13.53 0.95
N ARG A 393 6.48 -14.71 0.84
CA ARG A 393 6.84 -15.85 1.70
C ARG A 393 8.23 -16.40 1.40
N LYS A 394 8.70 -16.31 0.15
CA LYS A 394 10.02 -16.82 -0.24
C LYS A 394 11.18 -15.90 0.14
N TYR A 395 11.05 -14.61 -0.15
CA TYR A 395 12.14 -13.63 -0.09
C TYR A 395 11.90 -12.53 0.96
N GLY A 396 10.76 -12.57 1.66
CA GLY A 396 10.32 -11.54 2.60
C GLY A 396 9.52 -10.42 1.93
N GLU A 397 8.83 -9.63 2.75
CA GLU A 397 7.89 -8.57 2.34
C GLU A 397 8.48 -7.59 1.31
N ARG A 398 9.70 -7.09 1.55
CA ARG A 398 10.32 -6.08 0.68
C ARG A 398 10.70 -6.61 -0.69
N LEU A 399 11.44 -7.72 -0.72
CA LEU A 399 11.88 -8.31 -1.99
C LEU A 399 10.69 -8.87 -2.76
N GLY A 400 9.71 -9.46 -2.06
CA GLY A 400 8.47 -9.91 -2.66
C GLY A 400 7.69 -8.78 -3.34
N LEU A 401 7.57 -7.62 -2.68
CA LEU A 401 6.97 -6.42 -3.27
C LEU A 401 7.76 -5.91 -4.47
N VAL A 402 9.08 -5.77 -4.35
CA VAL A 402 9.96 -5.28 -5.44
C VAL A 402 9.85 -6.17 -6.67
N TYR A 403 10.05 -7.48 -6.51
CA TYR A 403 10.00 -8.41 -7.64
C TYR A 403 8.61 -8.46 -8.29
N ALA A 404 7.54 -8.44 -7.51
CA ALA A 404 6.18 -8.40 -8.05
C ALA A 404 5.89 -7.10 -8.81
N ALA A 405 6.33 -5.95 -8.28
CA ALA A 405 6.17 -4.65 -8.94
C ALA A 405 6.96 -4.56 -10.25
N LEU A 406 8.20 -5.07 -10.27
CA LEU A 406 9.03 -5.11 -11.48
C LEU A 406 8.44 -6.03 -12.55
N LEU A 407 7.97 -7.23 -12.18
CA LEU A 407 7.31 -8.15 -13.13
C LEU A 407 6.00 -7.58 -13.67
N PHE A 408 5.23 -6.88 -12.82
CA PHE A 408 4.05 -6.15 -13.25
C PHE A 408 4.39 -5.07 -14.29
N GLY A 409 5.42 -4.24 -14.02
CA GLY A 409 5.90 -3.24 -14.97
C GLY A 409 6.45 -3.85 -16.27
N ALA A 410 7.21 -4.94 -16.18
CA ALA A 410 7.74 -5.65 -17.36
C ALA A 410 6.64 -6.20 -18.26
N SER A 411 5.54 -6.68 -17.67
CA SER A 411 4.37 -7.19 -18.41
C SER A 411 3.68 -6.10 -19.24
N HIS A 412 3.90 -4.83 -18.89
CA HIS A 412 3.35 -3.67 -19.57
C HIS A 412 4.24 -3.12 -20.70
N LEU A 413 5.46 -3.63 -20.89
CA LEU A 413 6.36 -3.19 -21.98
C LEU A 413 5.81 -3.47 -23.38
N VAL A 414 4.87 -4.41 -23.50
CA VAL A 414 4.17 -4.71 -24.75
C VAL A 414 3.15 -3.61 -25.10
N VAL A 415 2.63 -2.91 -24.09
CA VAL A 415 1.56 -1.90 -24.23
C VAL A 415 2.13 -0.48 -24.21
N TYR A 416 3.05 -0.20 -23.30
CA TYR A 416 3.66 1.12 -23.11
C TYR A 416 5.16 1.04 -23.39
N ARG A 417 5.64 1.86 -24.33
CA ARG A 417 7.07 1.95 -24.66
C ARG A 417 7.79 3.01 -23.83
N VAL A 418 7.15 4.17 -23.63
CA VAL A 418 7.76 5.30 -22.90
C VAL A 418 7.24 5.34 -21.46
N ALA A 419 5.94 5.07 -21.26
CA ALA A 419 5.31 5.09 -19.93
C ALA A 419 5.51 3.80 -19.10
N ALA A 420 6.33 2.84 -19.52
CA ALA A 420 6.49 1.55 -18.83
C ALA A 420 6.98 1.68 -17.37
N TYR A 421 7.77 2.72 -17.06
CA TYR A 421 8.22 2.98 -15.69
C TYR A 421 7.03 3.28 -14.75
N GLN A 422 5.95 3.88 -15.27
CA GLN A 422 4.75 4.18 -14.49
C GLN A 422 4.08 2.89 -14.04
N ALA A 423 4.03 1.86 -14.89
CA ALA A 423 3.51 0.54 -14.54
C ALA A 423 4.30 -0.11 -13.39
N ALA A 424 5.63 -0.03 -13.40
CA ALA A 424 6.42 -0.54 -12.27
C ALA A 424 6.10 0.21 -10.96
N LEU A 425 5.97 1.54 -11.02
CA LEU A 425 5.62 2.38 -9.86
C LEU A 425 4.21 2.11 -9.33
N LEU A 426 3.24 1.88 -10.23
CA LEU A 426 1.89 1.40 -9.92
C LEU A 426 1.96 0.09 -9.13
N GLY A 427 2.82 -0.82 -9.55
CA GLY A 427 3.04 -2.10 -8.91
C GLY A 427 3.42 -2.00 -7.42
N PHE A 428 4.18 -0.96 -7.04
CA PHE A 428 4.53 -0.70 -5.65
C PHE A 428 3.34 -0.24 -4.82
N GLY A 429 2.52 0.66 -5.36
CA GLY A 429 1.33 1.18 -4.68
C GLY A 429 0.27 0.11 -4.43
N PHE A 430 -0.06 -0.67 -5.45
CA PHE A 430 -1.00 -1.78 -5.34
C PHE A 430 -0.46 -2.85 -4.39
N GLY A 431 0.82 -3.20 -4.52
CA GLY A 431 1.46 -4.15 -3.62
C GLY A 431 1.48 -3.72 -2.15
N ALA A 432 1.60 -2.41 -1.86
CA ALA A 432 1.47 -1.88 -0.51
C ALA A 432 0.02 -1.97 0.01
N ALA A 433 -0.98 -1.66 -0.81
CA ALA A 433 -2.39 -1.87 -0.44
C ALA A 433 -2.69 -3.34 -0.15
N TYR A 434 -2.14 -4.27 -0.93
CA TYR A 434 -2.24 -5.71 -0.70
C TYR A 434 -1.69 -6.12 0.67
N GLY A 435 -0.50 -5.64 1.04
CA GLY A 435 0.10 -5.94 2.35
C GLY A 435 -0.77 -5.48 3.53
N GLU A 436 -1.50 -4.38 3.37
CA GLU A 436 -2.25 -3.76 4.47
C GLU A 436 -3.71 -4.18 4.60
N GLY A 437 -4.38 -4.41 3.47
CA GLY A 437 -5.80 -4.70 3.39
C GLY A 437 -6.16 -5.87 2.48
N GLY A 438 -5.17 -6.61 2.00
CA GLY A 438 -5.36 -7.80 1.17
C GLY A 438 -5.80 -7.49 -0.25
N LEU A 439 -6.28 -8.53 -0.94
CA LEU A 439 -6.59 -8.47 -2.37
C LEU A 439 -7.62 -7.39 -2.74
N VAL A 440 -8.65 -7.21 -1.91
CA VAL A 440 -9.70 -6.22 -2.15
C VAL A 440 -9.14 -4.80 -2.05
N ALA A 441 -8.22 -4.52 -1.11
CA ALA A 441 -7.60 -3.21 -0.99
C ALA A 441 -6.78 -2.87 -2.24
N SER A 442 -6.02 -3.85 -2.73
CA SER A 442 -5.22 -3.70 -3.95
C SER A 442 -6.09 -3.45 -5.18
N PHE A 443 -7.16 -4.24 -5.33
CA PHE A 443 -8.16 -4.04 -6.38
C PHE A 443 -8.76 -2.64 -6.34
N LEU A 444 -9.17 -2.16 -5.16
CA LEU A 444 -9.74 -0.82 -5.01
C LEU A 444 -8.71 0.27 -5.33
N ALA A 445 -7.46 0.14 -4.87
CA ALA A 445 -6.40 1.09 -5.20
C ALA A 445 -6.13 1.16 -6.72
N HIS A 446 -6.13 0.01 -7.39
CA HIS A 446 -5.98 -0.09 -8.84
C HIS A 446 -7.19 0.50 -9.59
N ALA A 447 -8.41 0.11 -9.22
CA ALA A 447 -9.63 0.65 -9.80
C ALA A 447 -9.71 2.18 -9.61
N LEU A 448 -9.31 2.71 -8.45
CA LEU A 448 -9.25 4.16 -8.19
C LEU A 448 -8.22 4.84 -9.09
N TRP A 449 -7.06 4.23 -9.32
CA TRP A 449 -6.07 4.75 -10.26
C TRP A 449 -6.62 4.83 -11.68
N ASN A 450 -7.21 3.73 -12.18
CA ASN A 450 -7.77 3.72 -13.54
C ASN A 450 -8.95 4.69 -13.66
N GLY A 451 -9.79 4.77 -12.63
CA GLY A 451 -10.88 5.75 -12.56
C GLY A 451 -10.36 7.19 -12.58
N HIS A 452 -9.28 7.49 -11.85
CA HIS A 452 -8.63 8.80 -11.87
C HIS A 452 -8.13 9.19 -13.26
N LEU A 453 -7.55 8.26 -14.02
CA LEU A 453 -7.11 8.54 -15.40
C LEU A 453 -8.27 8.81 -16.36
N VAL A 454 -9.43 8.20 -16.13
CA VAL A 454 -10.61 8.31 -17.00
C VAL A 454 -11.54 9.47 -16.61
N LEU A 455 -11.38 10.11 -15.46
CA LEU A 455 -12.14 11.31 -15.06
C LEU A 455 -11.32 12.57 -15.40
#